data_AF-A0A7X6Z5Z6-F1
#
_entry.id   AF-A0A7X6Z5Z6-F1
#
_cell.length_a   1.000
_cell.length_b   1.000
_cell.length_c   1.000
_cell.angle_alpha   90.00
_cell.angle_beta   90.00
_cell.angle_gamma   90.00
#
_symmetry.space_group_name_H-M   'P 1'
#
loop_
_entity.id
_entity.type
_entity.pdbx_description
1 polymer ?
#
loop_
_entity_poly.entity_id
_entity_poly.type
_entity_poly.pdbx_seq_one_letter_code
_entity_poly.pdbx_strand_id
1 'polypeptide(L)'
;MSFKVEVMPSGHQFVVKEGQIVLDAALDAGVILPYSCRSGSCVSCKGKVLEGDYDPGIGTEQIMSPDEMAEGYTLFCQTTAQSDLVIESTEVRLETDIITRKMPARVIKLEQLNDDVMLVQLQMPSTETFRYKPGQYLDFIFKDNVRRSYSIAVAPEEGKAIELHVRHMPGGMFSDRLFGVGERPVKVREILRIEGPLGTFFLREESDKPIIFVASGTGFSPIKAVIEDIIAKGISRPVTLYWGGRRPHDLYMNDLA
;
A
#
# COMPACT_ATOMS: atom_id res chain seq x y z
N MET A 1 -22.12 17.88 8.92
CA MET A 1 -22.98 17.58 7.77
C MET A 1 -22.46 16.31 7.08
N SER A 2 -23.14 15.80 6.06
CA SER A 2 -22.67 14.66 5.26
C SER A 2 -23.09 14.84 3.80
N PHE A 3 -22.28 14.33 2.89
CA PHE A 3 -22.47 14.44 1.46
C PHE A 3 -22.55 13.05 0.83
N LYS A 4 -23.34 12.93 -0.22
CA LYS A 4 -23.46 11.71 -1.02
C LYS A 4 -22.40 11.72 -2.12
N VAL A 5 -21.73 10.60 -2.32
CA VAL A 5 -20.78 10.41 -3.42
C VAL A 5 -21.26 9.27 -4.30
N GLU A 6 -21.33 9.50 -5.61
CA GLU A 6 -21.62 8.49 -6.63
C GLU A 6 -20.38 8.19 -7.47
N VAL A 7 -20.07 6.91 -7.66
CA VAL A 7 -18.92 6.44 -8.43
C VAL A 7 -19.36 6.02 -9.84
N MET A 8 -18.77 6.63 -10.85
CA MET A 8 -18.96 6.29 -12.25
C MET A 8 -17.80 5.46 -12.79
N PRO A 9 -18.07 4.45 -13.63
CA PRO A 9 -19.36 4.12 -14.25
C PRO A 9 -20.22 3.09 -13.48
N SER A 10 -19.84 2.68 -12.27
CA SER A 10 -20.53 1.60 -11.56
C SER A 10 -21.90 1.98 -10.99
N GLY A 11 -22.12 3.28 -10.70
CA GLY A 11 -23.30 3.80 -10.01
C GLY A 11 -23.31 3.50 -8.51
N HIS A 12 -22.22 2.96 -7.94
CA HIS A 12 -22.15 2.72 -6.50
C HIS A 12 -22.13 4.03 -5.73
N GLN A 13 -22.78 4.05 -4.56
CA GLN A 13 -22.95 5.26 -3.76
C GLN A 13 -22.50 5.02 -2.33
N PHE A 14 -21.85 6.04 -1.75
CA PHE A 14 -21.47 6.05 -0.34
C PHE A 14 -21.66 7.46 0.25
N VAL A 15 -21.54 7.56 1.56
CA VAL A 15 -21.72 8.83 2.31
C VAL A 15 -20.38 9.23 2.91
N VAL A 16 -19.96 10.46 2.65
CA VAL A 16 -18.78 11.07 3.27
C VAL A 16 -19.23 12.10 4.30
N LYS A 17 -18.67 12.03 5.51
CA LYS A 17 -18.94 13.04 6.54
C LYS A 17 -18.16 14.31 6.23
N GLU A 18 -18.65 15.45 6.69
CA GLU A 18 -17.92 16.72 6.61
C GLU A 18 -16.51 16.57 7.23
N GLY A 19 -15.48 16.96 6.47
CA GLY A 19 -14.08 16.83 6.85
C GLY A 19 -13.49 15.41 6.75
N GLN A 20 -14.28 14.41 6.34
CA GLN A 20 -13.78 13.06 6.09
C GLN A 20 -13.16 12.97 4.69
N ILE A 21 -12.06 12.22 4.58
CA ILE A 21 -11.39 11.94 3.31
C ILE A 21 -12.28 11.01 2.46
N VAL A 22 -12.43 11.32 1.17
CA VAL A 22 -13.29 10.58 0.23
C VAL A 22 -12.91 9.11 0.16
N LEU A 23 -11.61 8.79 0.02
CA LEU A 23 -11.14 7.40 0.01
C LEU A 23 -11.48 6.66 1.31
N ASP A 24 -11.35 7.32 2.47
CA ASP A 24 -11.63 6.69 3.75
C ASP A 24 -13.13 6.36 3.88
N ALA A 25 -14.01 7.27 3.47
CA ALA A 25 -15.44 7.02 3.43
C ALA A 25 -15.83 5.91 2.45
N ALA A 26 -15.18 5.84 1.29
CA ALA A 26 -15.39 4.75 0.33
C ALA A 26 -15.02 3.39 0.95
N LEU A 27 -13.84 3.29 1.58
CA LEU A 27 -13.39 2.07 2.25
C LEU A 27 -14.30 1.67 3.41
N ASP A 28 -14.74 2.62 4.23
CA ASP A 28 -15.70 2.38 5.32
C ASP A 28 -17.04 1.84 4.81
N ALA A 29 -17.47 2.26 3.62
CA ALA A 29 -18.69 1.81 2.95
C ALA A 29 -18.49 0.51 2.13
N GLY A 30 -17.27 -0.04 2.08
CA GLY A 30 -16.94 -1.21 1.28
C GLY A 30 -16.79 -0.95 -0.22
N VAL A 31 -16.76 0.32 -0.63
CA VAL A 31 -16.49 0.75 -2.02
C VAL A 31 -14.98 0.91 -2.18
N ILE A 32 -14.35 -0.03 -2.88
CA ILE A 32 -12.89 -0.08 -2.97
C ILE A 32 -12.40 0.68 -4.20
N LEU A 33 -12.01 1.93 -3.99
CA LEU A 33 -11.29 2.73 -4.98
C LEU A 33 -9.81 2.31 -5.04
N PRO A 34 -9.06 2.59 -6.12
CA PRO A 34 -7.65 2.26 -6.19
C PRO A 34 -6.85 3.10 -5.18
N TYR A 35 -5.91 2.49 -4.44
CA TYR A 35 -5.03 3.22 -3.51
C TYR A 35 -3.76 2.43 -3.16
N SER A 36 -2.75 3.18 -2.67
CA SER A 36 -1.53 2.60 -2.13
C SER A 36 -1.03 3.38 -0.90
N CYS A 37 -0.37 4.54 -1.06
CA CYS A 37 0.28 5.23 0.07
C CYS A 37 -0.65 5.87 1.11
N ARG A 38 -1.88 6.24 0.72
CA ARG A 38 -2.83 7.07 1.52
C ARG A 38 -2.25 8.36 2.11
N SER A 39 -1.15 8.85 1.56
CA SER A 39 -0.44 10.05 2.03
C SER A 39 -0.24 11.09 0.91
N GLY A 40 -0.97 10.94 -0.20
CA GLY A 40 -0.85 11.82 -1.35
C GLY A 40 0.53 11.81 -2.02
N SER A 41 1.22 10.68 -2.17
CA SER A 41 2.56 10.63 -2.82
C SER A 41 2.67 9.68 -4.03
N CYS A 42 1.81 8.65 -4.11
CA CYS A 42 1.93 7.57 -5.11
C CYS A 42 1.00 7.68 -6.33
N VAL A 43 0.11 8.68 -6.37
CA VAL A 43 -0.97 8.87 -7.37
C VAL A 43 -1.94 7.71 -7.62
N SER A 44 -1.84 6.57 -6.91
CA SER A 44 -2.73 5.41 -7.16
C SER A 44 -4.22 5.70 -6.94
N CYS A 45 -4.56 6.63 -6.06
CA CYS A 45 -5.95 7.05 -5.81
C CYS A 45 -6.39 8.24 -6.67
N LYS A 46 -5.64 8.54 -7.74
CA LYS A 46 -6.04 9.58 -8.68
C LYS A 46 -7.34 9.17 -9.34
N GLY A 47 -8.30 10.09 -9.35
CA GLY A 47 -9.54 10.00 -10.09
C GLY A 47 -10.02 11.40 -10.42
N LYS A 48 -11.24 11.49 -10.94
CA LYS A 48 -11.81 12.76 -11.39
C LYS A 48 -13.12 13.04 -10.68
N VAL A 49 -13.33 14.27 -10.26
CA VAL A 49 -14.63 14.78 -9.83
C VAL A 49 -15.34 15.32 -11.07
N LEU A 50 -16.48 14.72 -11.41
CA LEU A 50 -17.31 15.10 -12.55
C LEU A 50 -18.30 16.21 -12.16
N GLU A 51 -18.85 16.15 -10.95
CA GLU A 51 -19.81 17.12 -10.43
C GLU A 51 -19.59 17.33 -8.93
N GLY A 52 -19.88 18.54 -8.45
CA GLY A 52 -19.81 18.92 -7.04
C GLY A 52 -18.54 19.68 -6.63
N ASP A 53 -18.60 20.31 -5.46
CA ASP A 53 -17.52 21.10 -4.87
C ASP A 53 -16.70 20.25 -3.88
N TYR A 54 -15.37 20.38 -3.95
CA TYR A 54 -14.44 19.61 -3.14
C TYR A 54 -13.20 20.42 -2.79
N ASP A 55 -12.55 20.05 -1.68
CA ASP A 55 -11.21 20.47 -1.35
C ASP A 55 -10.23 19.37 -1.79
N PRO A 56 -9.28 19.62 -2.71
CA PRO A 56 -8.30 18.63 -3.17
C PRO A 56 -7.30 18.18 -2.09
N GLY A 57 -7.27 18.86 -0.94
CA GLY A 57 -6.34 18.58 0.15
C GLY A 57 -4.93 19.07 -0.12
N ILE A 58 -4.07 18.96 0.90
CA ILE A 58 -2.72 19.52 0.90
C ILE A 58 -1.79 18.69 0.01
N GLY A 59 -1.01 19.36 -0.85
CA GLY A 59 0.08 18.73 -1.61
C GLY A 59 -0.34 18.10 -2.94
N THR A 60 -1.64 18.13 -3.26
CA THR A 60 -2.14 17.67 -4.57
C THR A 60 -1.53 18.50 -5.71
N GLU A 61 -1.36 19.81 -5.51
CA GLU A 61 -0.75 20.74 -6.47
C GLU A 61 0.75 20.49 -6.74
N GLN A 62 1.42 19.68 -5.92
CA GLN A 62 2.83 19.31 -6.12
C GLN A 62 3.01 18.11 -7.05
N ILE A 63 1.93 17.36 -7.28
CA ILE A 63 1.95 16.05 -7.95
C ILE A 63 1.08 16.07 -9.21
N MET A 64 0.14 17.01 -9.28
CA MET A 64 -0.80 17.15 -10.37
C MET A 64 -0.60 18.49 -11.07
N SER A 65 -0.72 18.52 -12.39
CA SER A 65 -0.60 19.77 -13.13
C SER A 65 -1.81 20.67 -12.90
N PRO A 66 -1.69 22.00 -13.08
CA PRO A 66 -2.83 22.91 -13.02
C PRO A 66 -3.95 22.54 -13.99
N ASP A 67 -3.59 22.05 -15.19
CA ASP A 67 -4.56 21.63 -16.22
C ASP A 67 -5.35 20.40 -15.77
N GLU A 68 -4.67 19.41 -15.18
CA GLU A 68 -5.34 18.22 -14.63
C GLU A 68 -6.30 18.59 -13.50
N MET A 69 -5.90 19.50 -12.59
CA MET A 69 -6.78 19.97 -11.52
C MET A 69 -7.98 20.75 -12.07
N ALA A 70 -7.77 21.59 -13.09
CA ALA A 70 -8.84 22.31 -13.77
C ALA A 70 -9.84 21.37 -14.48
N GLU A 71 -9.36 20.22 -14.94
CA GLU A 71 -10.20 19.15 -15.48
C GLU A 71 -10.92 18.31 -14.42
N GLY A 72 -10.74 18.63 -13.12
CA GLY A 72 -11.38 17.95 -12.00
C GLY A 72 -10.61 16.73 -11.47
N TYR A 73 -9.37 16.49 -11.91
CA TYR A 73 -8.57 15.43 -11.32
C TYR A 73 -8.14 15.79 -9.90
N THR A 74 -8.12 14.79 -9.03
CA THR A 74 -7.68 14.92 -7.64
C THR A 74 -7.19 13.59 -7.08
N LEU A 75 -6.65 13.61 -5.86
CA LEU A 75 -6.24 12.42 -5.13
C LEU A 75 -7.27 12.11 -4.04
N PHE A 76 -8.13 11.10 -4.24
CA PHE A 76 -9.21 10.81 -3.29
C PHE A 76 -8.74 10.50 -1.86
N CYS A 77 -7.46 10.15 -1.66
CA CYS A 77 -6.88 9.99 -0.33
C CYS A 77 -6.53 11.30 0.40
N GLN A 78 -6.67 12.45 -0.26
CA GLN A 78 -6.49 13.79 0.31
C GLN A 78 -7.76 14.64 0.16
N THR A 79 -8.63 14.31 -0.80
CA THR A 79 -9.86 15.04 -1.08
C THR A 79 -10.87 14.96 0.06
N THR A 80 -11.50 16.10 0.38
CA THR A 80 -12.72 16.16 1.21
C THR A 80 -13.86 16.81 0.42
N ALA A 81 -15.10 16.38 0.66
CA ALA A 81 -16.26 16.90 -0.04
C ALA A 81 -16.81 18.17 0.63
N GLN A 82 -17.28 19.12 -0.18
CA GLN A 82 -17.99 20.34 0.25
C GLN A 82 -19.45 20.36 -0.22
N SER A 83 -19.80 19.50 -1.19
CA SER A 83 -21.17 19.18 -1.61
C SER A 83 -21.29 17.67 -1.92
N ASP A 84 -22.47 17.22 -2.34
CA ASP A 84 -22.60 15.92 -3.01
C ASP A 84 -21.68 15.87 -4.25
N LEU A 85 -21.07 14.72 -4.49
CA LEU A 85 -20.07 14.52 -5.55
C LEU A 85 -20.49 13.41 -6.51
N VAL A 86 -20.16 13.60 -7.80
CA VAL A 86 -20.07 12.51 -8.78
C VAL A 86 -18.61 12.35 -9.14
N ILE A 87 -18.05 11.15 -8.94
CA ILE A 87 -16.64 10.87 -9.20
C ILE A 87 -16.48 9.79 -10.27
N GLU A 88 -15.43 9.89 -11.09
CA GLU A 88 -15.01 8.85 -12.02
C GLU A 88 -13.83 8.08 -11.42
N SER A 89 -14.00 6.77 -11.26
CA SER A 89 -12.95 5.87 -10.80
C SER A 89 -13.22 4.43 -11.18
N THR A 90 -12.15 3.66 -11.41
CA THR A 90 -12.28 2.21 -11.54
C THR A 90 -12.38 1.58 -10.15
N GLU A 91 -13.41 0.80 -9.88
CA GLU A 91 -13.48 0.03 -8.64
C GLU A 91 -12.65 -1.25 -8.69
N VAL A 92 -11.98 -1.53 -7.59
CA VAL A 92 -11.17 -2.73 -7.41
C VAL A 92 -11.98 -3.77 -6.68
N ARG A 93 -12.21 -4.91 -7.32
CA ARG A 93 -12.82 -6.07 -6.64
C ARG A 93 -11.76 -6.76 -5.80
N LEU A 94 -11.96 -6.76 -4.48
CA LEU A 94 -11.22 -7.62 -3.56
C LEU A 94 -12.00 -8.91 -3.35
N GLU A 95 -11.28 -10.00 -3.10
CA GLU A 95 -11.91 -11.27 -2.72
C GLU A 95 -12.56 -11.13 -1.36
N THR A 96 -13.78 -11.66 -1.20
CA THR A 96 -14.60 -11.49 0.00
C THR A 96 -14.01 -12.13 1.26
N ASP A 97 -13.05 -13.04 1.11
CA ASP A 97 -12.36 -13.73 2.20
C ASP A 97 -11.07 -13.02 2.66
N ILE A 98 -10.64 -11.96 1.97
CA ILE A 98 -9.53 -11.10 2.41
C ILE A 98 -10.10 -9.96 3.27
N ILE A 99 -9.82 -10.00 4.56
CA ILE A 99 -10.41 -9.07 5.53
C ILE A 99 -9.31 -8.28 6.23
N THR A 100 -9.35 -6.95 6.11
CA THR A 100 -8.44 -6.05 6.82
C THR A 100 -8.78 -6.02 8.30
N ARG A 101 -7.78 -6.27 9.16
CA ARG A 101 -7.96 -6.27 10.62
C ARG A 101 -6.72 -5.78 11.34
N LYS A 102 -6.93 -5.28 12.56
CA LYS A 102 -5.85 -4.98 13.50
C LYS A 102 -5.47 -6.24 14.27
N MET A 103 -4.18 -6.56 14.32
CA MET A 103 -3.68 -7.75 15.01
C MET A 103 -2.27 -7.54 15.57
N PRO A 104 -1.87 -8.31 16.60
CA PRO A 104 -0.46 -8.37 17.01
C PRO A 104 0.34 -9.23 16.03
N ALA A 105 1.57 -8.83 15.73
CA ALA A 105 2.52 -9.59 14.93
C ALA A 105 3.85 -9.70 15.68
N ARG A 106 4.42 -10.90 15.75
CA ARG A 106 5.68 -11.13 16.46
C ARG A 106 6.85 -11.04 15.48
N VAL A 107 7.84 -10.21 15.78
CA VAL A 107 9.11 -10.20 15.03
C VAL A 107 9.85 -11.50 15.30
N ILE A 108 10.10 -12.31 14.27
CA ILE A 108 10.81 -13.60 14.41
C ILE A 108 12.21 -13.58 13.80
N LYS A 109 12.48 -12.67 12.86
CA LYS A 109 13.78 -12.51 12.22
C LYS A 109 14.01 -11.04 11.84
N LEU A 110 15.25 -10.60 12.03
CA LEU A 110 15.79 -9.35 11.51
C LEU A 110 17.09 -9.70 10.78
N GLU A 111 17.20 -9.29 9.53
CA GLU A 111 18.38 -9.53 8.70
C GLU A 111 18.70 -8.29 7.88
N GLN A 112 19.92 -7.77 8.03
CA GLN A 112 20.37 -6.61 7.27
C GLN A 112 20.77 -7.07 5.85
N LEU A 113 20.02 -6.63 4.84
CA LEU A 113 20.23 -7.02 3.44
C LEU A 113 21.35 -6.22 2.77
N ASN A 114 21.53 -4.97 3.18
CA ASN A 114 22.61 -4.07 2.78
C ASN A 114 22.78 -2.94 3.81
N ASP A 115 23.50 -1.87 3.48
CA ASP A 115 23.81 -0.77 4.41
C ASP A 115 22.57 -0.08 5.00
N ASP A 116 21.46 -0.02 4.27
CA ASP A 116 20.26 0.73 4.66
C ASP A 116 18.94 -0.03 4.51
N VAL A 117 18.94 -1.35 4.31
CA VAL A 117 17.72 -2.17 4.22
C VAL A 117 17.74 -3.32 5.22
N MET A 118 16.67 -3.40 6.01
CA MET A 118 16.40 -4.47 6.97
C MET A 118 15.25 -5.34 6.47
N LEU A 119 15.50 -6.64 6.34
CA LEU A 119 14.45 -7.66 6.21
C LEU A 119 13.86 -7.94 7.60
N VAL A 120 12.54 -7.82 7.70
CA VAL A 120 11.79 -8.10 8.92
C VAL A 120 10.82 -9.25 8.65
N GLN A 121 10.95 -10.36 9.38
CA GLN A 121 9.95 -11.43 9.34
C GLN A 121 9.02 -11.34 10.54
N LEU A 122 7.72 -11.42 10.25
CA LEU A 122 6.64 -11.35 11.21
C LEU A 122 5.86 -12.67 11.22
N GLN A 123 5.69 -13.23 12.40
CA GLN A 123 4.75 -14.31 12.65
C GLN A 123 3.39 -13.73 13.03
N MET A 124 2.38 -14.10 12.23
CA MET A 124 0.97 -13.76 12.50
C MET A 124 0.41 -14.65 13.62
N PRO A 125 -0.67 -14.22 14.30
CA PRO A 125 -1.37 -15.07 15.28
C PRO A 125 -1.90 -16.35 14.63
N SER A 126 -1.75 -17.49 15.30
CA SER A 126 -2.20 -18.79 14.77
C SER A 126 -3.72 -19.00 14.81
N THR A 127 -4.46 -18.09 15.44
CA THR A 127 -5.91 -18.19 15.61
C THR A 127 -6.66 -17.88 14.32
N GLU A 128 -6.03 -17.19 13.36
CA GLU A 128 -6.66 -16.77 12.11
C GLU A 128 -5.66 -16.82 10.95
N THR A 129 -6.16 -17.16 9.76
CA THR A 129 -5.34 -17.11 8.54
C THR A 129 -5.26 -15.68 8.02
N PHE A 130 -4.05 -15.12 7.96
CA PHE A 130 -3.81 -13.82 7.33
C PHE A 130 -3.72 -13.99 5.80
N ARG A 131 -4.85 -13.80 5.11
CA ARG A 131 -4.91 -13.84 3.64
C ARG A 131 -4.59 -12.46 3.06
N TYR A 132 -3.85 -12.43 1.95
CA TYR A 132 -3.51 -11.21 1.22
C TYR A 132 -3.19 -11.55 -0.24
N LYS A 133 -3.23 -10.54 -1.12
CA LYS A 133 -2.72 -10.62 -2.49
C LYS A 133 -1.25 -10.16 -2.53
N PRO A 134 -0.37 -10.83 -3.29
CA PRO A 134 0.99 -10.33 -3.52
C PRO A 134 0.97 -8.89 -4.04
N GLY A 135 1.82 -8.04 -3.46
CA GLY A 135 1.88 -6.60 -3.72
C GLY A 135 1.14 -5.74 -2.69
N GLN A 136 0.25 -6.32 -1.88
CA GLN A 136 -0.38 -5.63 -0.76
C GLN A 136 0.62 -5.29 0.36
N TYR A 137 0.18 -4.42 1.27
CA TYR A 137 0.99 -3.94 2.38
C TYR A 137 0.25 -4.08 3.71
N LEU A 138 0.96 -3.80 4.80
CA LEU A 138 0.39 -3.64 6.14
C LEU A 138 0.88 -2.33 6.75
N ASP A 139 0.11 -1.79 7.70
CA ASP A 139 0.52 -0.67 8.55
C ASP A 139 1.04 -1.21 9.87
N PHE A 140 2.18 -0.72 10.35
CA PHE A 140 2.47 -0.71 11.79
C PHE A 140 1.73 0.45 12.46
N ILE A 141 1.11 0.18 13.60
CA ILE A 141 0.38 1.17 14.40
C ILE A 141 1.17 1.48 15.67
N PHE A 142 1.63 2.73 15.80
CA PHE A 142 2.38 3.24 16.94
C PHE A 142 1.47 4.06 17.87
N LYS A 143 2.09 4.68 18.89
CA LYS A 143 1.43 5.60 19.82
C LYS A 143 0.72 6.72 19.04
N ASP A 144 -0.39 7.21 19.59
CA ASP A 144 -1.19 8.29 19.01
C ASP A 144 -1.71 7.97 17.59
N ASN A 145 -1.87 6.66 17.30
CA ASN A 145 -2.35 6.13 16.01
C ASN A 145 -1.47 6.50 14.81
N VAL A 146 -0.19 6.81 15.04
CA VAL A 146 0.77 7.04 13.94
C VAL A 146 1.01 5.74 13.19
N ARG A 147 0.90 5.80 11.86
CA ARG A 147 1.00 4.64 10.97
C ARG A 147 2.24 4.68 10.09
N ARG A 148 2.82 3.52 9.81
CA ARG A 148 3.84 3.35 8.76
C ARG A 148 3.54 2.10 7.94
N SER A 149 3.40 2.30 6.64
CA SER A 149 3.05 1.28 5.67
C SER A 149 4.29 0.57 5.14
N TYR A 150 4.25 -0.76 5.07
CA TYR A 150 5.31 -1.58 4.48
C TYR A 150 4.70 -2.71 3.65
N SER A 151 5.11 -2.77 2.39
CA SER A 151 4.69 -3.82 1.46
C SER A 151 5.21 -5.19 1.87
N ILE A 152 4.35 -6.19 1.71
CA ILE A 152 4.68 -7.59 1.93
C ILE A 152 5.59 -8.06 0.79
N ALA A 153 6.74 -8.62 1.14
CA ALA A 153 7.84 -8.95 0.24
C ALA A 153 7.83 -10.39 -0.27
N VAL A 154 6.81 -11.16 0.10
CA VAL A 154 6.73 -12.60 -0.13
C VAL A 154 5.35 -12.98 -0.66
N ALA A 155 5.29 -13.98 -1.53
CA ALA A 155 4.01 -14.54 -1.96
C ALA A 155 3.31 -15.29 -0.80
N PRO A 156 1.96 -15.31 -0.75
CA PRO A 156 1.21 -16.06 0.25
C PRO A 156 1.51 -17.56 0.19
N GLU A 157 1.94 -18.13 1.31
CA GLU A 157 2.22 -19.56 1.46
C GLU A 157 1.87 -19.98 2.89
N GLU A 158 1.21 -21.13 3.05
CA GLU A 158 0.75 -21.57 4.37
C GLU A 158 1.92 -21.81 5.32
N GLY A 159 1.83 -21.27 6.54
CA GLY A 159 2.88 -21.38 7.56
C GLY A 159 4.11 -20.49 7.33
N LYS A 160 4.20 -19.78 6.18
CA LYS A 160 5.28 -18.85 5.92
C LYS A 160 5.07 -17.54 6.68
N ALA A 161 6.16 -17.02 7.23
CA ALA A 161 6.14 -15.72 7.88
C ALA A 161 5.97 -14.60 6.86
N ILE A 162 5.35 -13.50 7.30
CA ILE A 162 5.29 -12.28 6.49
C ILE A 162 6.68 -11.65 6.45
N GLU A 163 7.16 -11.32 5.27
CA GLU A 163 8.45 -10.67 5.05
C GLU A 163 8.24 -9.21 4.62
N LEU A 164 9.05 -8.30 5.14
CA LEU A 164 9.05 -6.88 4.78
C LEU A 164 10.48 -6.42 4.53
N HIS A 165 10.69 -5.56 3.53
CA HIS A 165 11.98 -4.86 3.35
C HIS A 165 11.83 -3.41 3.77
N VAL A 166 12.53 -3.03 4.84
CA VAL A 166 12.42 -1.71 5.46
C VAL A 166 13.70 -0.92 5.26
N ARG A 167 13.61 0.19 4.53
CA ARG A 167 14.72 1.12 4.37
C ARG A 167 14.95 1.94 5.64
N HIS A 168 16.20 2.19 5.99
CA HIS A 168 16.60 3.15 7.01
C HIS A 168 16.31 4.57 6.53
N MET A 169 15.33 5.21 7.17
CA MET A 169 15.09 6.64 7.03
C MET A 169 15.58 7.31 8.32
N PRO A 170 16.66 8.14 8.28
CA PRO A 170 17.15 8.84 9.46
C PRO A 170 16.06 9.72 10.10
N GLY A 171 15.88 9.62 11.42
CA GLY A 171 14.79 10.29 12.15
C GLY A 171 13.45 9.56 12.01
N GLY A 172 13.43 8.40 11.36
CA GLY A 172 12.22 7.63 11.10
C GLY A 172 11.79 6.82 12.32
N MET A 173 10.55 7.02 12.76
CA MET A 173 9.95 6.40 13.96
C MET A 173 10.16 4.88 14.09
N PHE A 174 10.08 4.14 12.97
CA PHE A 174 10.26 2.69 12.97
C PHE A 174 11.64 2.27 12.45
N SER A 175 12.08 2.87 11.36
CA SER A 175 13.33 2.52 10.70
C SER A 175 14.55 2.76 11.58
N ASP A 176 14.61 3.85 12.35
CA ASP A 176 15.71 4.08 13.30
C ASP A 176 15.83 2.94 14.32
N ARG A 177 14.69 2.48 14.85
CA ARG A 177 14.65 1.40 15.83
C ARG A 177 15.14 0.06 15.26
N LEU A 178 14.93 -0.20 13.97
CA LEU A 178 15.46 -1.40 13.30
C LEU A 178 16.99 -1.37 13.16
N PHE A 179 17.57 -0.17 13.02
CA PHE A 179 19.01 0.04 12.86
C PHE A 179 19.71 0.41 14.18
N GLY A 180 19.07 0.16 15.32
CA GLY A 180 19.69 0.39 16.63
C GLY A 180 19.81 1.87 17.02
N VAL A 181 19.16 2.78 16.30
CA VAL A 181 19.17 4.21 16.58
C VAL A 181 18.05 4.53 17.59
N GLY A 182 18.40 5.30 18.63
CA GLY A 182 17.49 5.69 19.72
C GLY A 182 17.41 4.69 20.88
N GLU A 183 16.49 4.93 21.82
CA GLU A 183 16.49 4.23 23.12
C GLU A 183 15.82 2.84 23.09
N ARG A 184 15.07 2.50 22.04
CA ARG A 184 14.25 1.28 21.96
C ARG A 184 14.42 0.53 20.64
N PRO A 185 15.56 -0.13 20.43
CA PRO A 185 15.77 -0.96 19.24
C PRO A 185 14.73 -2.08 19.17
N VAL A 186 14.27 -2.39 17.97
CA VAL A 186 13.37 -3.52 17.75
C VAL A 186 14.15 -4.81 17.98
N LYS A 187 13.56 -5.75 18.73
CA LYS A 187 14.20 -7.04 19.02
C LYS A 187 13.37 -8.20 18.48
N VAL A 188 14.04 -9.29 18.14
CA VAL A 188 13.37 -10.57 17.91
C VAL A 188 12.54 -10.93 19.15
N ARG A 189 11.34 -11.47 18.93
CA ARG A 189 10.25 -11.72 19.89
C ARG A 189 9.42 -10.50 20.30
N GLU A 190 9.78 -9.29 19.87
CA GLU A 190 8.92 -8.12 20.08
C GLU A 190 7.57 -8.30 19.36
N ILE A 191 6.50 -7.84 20.00
CA ILE A 191 5.16 -7.87 19.44
C ILE A 191 4.80 -6.45 19.02
N LEU A 192 4.53 -6.29 17.73
CA LEU A 192 4.11 -5.04 17.11
C LEU A 192 2.63 -5.11 16.76
N ARG A 193 1.92 -3.98 16.85
CA ARG A 193 0.54 -3.88 16.39
C ARG A 193 0.52 -3.53 14.91
N ILE A 194 -0.20 -4.31 14.12
CA ILE A 194 -0.35 -4.07 12.68
C ILE A 194 -1.82 -3.95 12.28
N GLU A 195 -2.06 -3.42 11.09
CA GLU A 195 -3.33 -3.51 10.36
C GLU A 195 -3.07 -3.90 8.92
N GLY A 196 -3.81 -4.90 8.43
CA GLY A 196 -3.66 -5.38 7.07
C GLY A 196 -4.57 -6.56 6.73
N PRO A 197 -4.50 -7.04 5.48
CA PRO A 197 -3.76 -6.39 4.38
C PRO A 197 -4.45 -5.11 3.90
N LEU A 198 -3.69 -4.28 3.20
CA LEU A 198 -4.12 -2.99 2.63
C LEU A 198 -3.55 -2.83 1.22
N GLY A 199 -4.17 -1.94 0.46
CA GLY A 199 -3.73 -1.53 -0.87
C GLY A 199 -4.30 -2.36 -2.01
N THR A 200 -4.26 -1.77 -3.20
CA THR A 200 -4.83 -2.36 -4.42
C THR A 200 -3.76 -2.66 -5.49
N PHE A 201 -2.48 -2.65 -5.11
CA PHE A 201 -1.37 -3.04 -5.97
C PHE A 201 -1.21 -4.57 -5.92
N PHE A 202 -1.74 -5.24 -6.95
CA PHE A 202 -1.59 -6.67 -7.17
C PHE A 202 -1.80 -6.98 -8.65
N LEU A 203 -1.38 -8.17 -9.08
CA LEU A 203 -1.47 -8.57 -10.48
C LEU A 203 -2.93 -8.64 -10.96
N ARG A 204 -3.20 -8.03 -12.12
CA ARG A 204 -4.43 -8.21 -12.89
C ARG A 204 -4.28 -9.46 -13.76
N GLU A 205 -4.81 -10.59 -13.28
CA GLU A 205 -4.69 -11.89 -13.94
C GLU A 205 -5.62 -12.03 -15.16
N GLU A 206 -6.66 -11.20 -15.25
CA GLU A 206 -7.59 -11.12 -16.37
C GLU A 206 -6.98 -10.55 -17.67
N SER A 207 -5.79 -9.96 -17.57
CA SER A 207 -5.03 -9.42 -18.70
C SER A 207 -3.92 -10.39 -19.11
N ASP A 208 -3.75 -10.61 -20.40
CA ASP A 208 -2.68 -11.42 -21.00
C ASP A 208 -1.47 -10.57 -21.46
N LYS A 209 -1.57 -9.24 -21.36
CA LYS A 209 -0.52 -8.32 -21.82
C LYS A 209 0.80 -8.51 -21.07
N PRO A 210 1.95 -8.20 -21.69
CA PRO A 210 3.26 -8.20 -21.02
C PRO A 210 3.27 -7.33 -19.76
N ILE A 211 4.10 -7.72 -18.80
CA ILE A 211 4.24 -7.06 -17.50
C ILE A 211 5.57 -6.32 -17.46
N ILE A 212 5.54 -5.03 -17.12
CA ILE A 212 6.72 -4.22 -16.86
C ILE A 212 6.65 -3.76 -15.41
N PHE A 213 7.59 -4.22 -14.59
CA PHE A 213 7.80 -3.74 -13.23
C PHE A 213 8.88 -2.66 -13.23
N VAL A 214 8.61 -1.57 -12.49
CA VAL A 214 9.59 -0.52 -12.24
C VAL A 214 9.69 -0.31 -10.74
N ALA A 215 10.89 -0.51 -10.19
CA ALA A 215 11.16 -0.42 -8.77
C ALA A 215 12.32 0.55 -8.50
N SER A 216 12.29 1.19 -7.34
CA SER A 216 13.45 1.90 -6.79
C SER A 216 13.67 1.52 -5.34
N GLY A 217 14.92 1.17 -4.97
CA GLY A 217 15.26 0.73 -3.60
C GLY A 217 14.31 -0.35 -3.07
N THR A 218 13.68 -0.12 -1.91
CA THR A 218 12.71 -1.05 -1.29
C THR A 218 11.35 -1.13 -1.99
N GLY A 219 11.11 -0.33 -3.04
CA GLY A 219 9.98 -0.54 -3.95
C GLY A 219 10.01 -1.91 -4.65
N PHE A 220 11.13 -2.62 -4.59
CA PHE A 220 11.26 -4.02 -4.97
C PHE A 220 10.42 -4.97 -4.11
N SER A 221 10.18 -4.66 -2.83
CA SER A 221 9.45 -5.52 -1.89
C SER A 221 8.12 -6.07 -2.45
N PRO A 222 7.12 -5.23 -2.81
CA PRO A 222 5.85 -5.75 -3.34
C PRO A 222 6.03 -6.47 -4.68
N ILE A 223 7.00 -6.07 -5.50
CA ILE A 223 7.26 -6.65 -6.82
C ILE A 223 7.84 -8.06 -6.67
N LYS A 224 8.75 -8.28 -5.72
CA LYS A 224 9.26 -9.61 -5.37
C LYS A 224 8.12 -10.57 -5.04
N ALA A 225 7.18 -10.16 -4.19
CA ALA A 225 6.01 -10.98 -3.86
C ALA A 225 5.19 -11.36 -5.11
N VAL A 226 4.97 -10.40 -6.02
CA VAL A 226 4.22 -10.66 -7.25
C VAL A 226 4.99 -11.57 -8.21
N ILE A 227 6.31 -11.39 -8.35
CA ILE A 227 7.15 -12.26 -9.18
C ILE A 227 7.17 -13.70 -8.64
N GLU A 228 7.32 -13.87 -7.33
CA GLU A 228 7.25 -15.19 -6.68
C GLU A 228 5.90 -15.87 -6.97
N ASP A 229 4.79 -15.14 -6.89
CA ASP A 229 3.44 -15.67 -7.18
C ASP A 229 3.25 -16.01 -8.66
N ILE A 230 3.78 -15.18 -9.57
CA ILE A 230 3.81 -15.45 -11.03
C ILE A 230 4.52 -16.77 -11.31
N ILE A 231 5.69 -16.98 -10.72
CA ILE A 231 6.49 -18.20 -10.87
C ILE A 231 5.75 -19.39 -10.28
N ALA A 232 5.23 -19.27 -9.06
CA ALA A 232 4.53 -20.36 -8.37
C ALA A 232 3.27 -20.83 -9.13
N LYS A 233 2.53 -19.89 -9.76
CA LYS A 233 1.35 -20.18 -10.58
C LYS A 233 1.69 -20.65 -12.00
N GLY A 234 2.95 -20.58 -12.42
CA GLY A 234 3.36 -20.92 -13.79
C GLY A 234 2.79 -19.96 -14.84
N ILE A 235 2.61 -18.67 -14.50
CA ILE A 235 2.10 -17.67 -15.44
C ILE A 235 3.16 -17.40 -16.52
N SER A 236 2.82 -17.65 -17.78
CA SER A 236 3.73 -17.56 -18.93
C SER A 236 3.80 -16.18 -19.61
N ARG A 237 3.22 -15.15 -18.99
CA ARG A 237 3.23 -13.78 -19.51
C ARG A 237 4.68 -13.26 -19.53
N PRO A 238 5.14 -12.54 -20.57
CA PRO A 238 6.44 -11.90 -20.54
C PRO A 238 6.53 -10.89 -19.38
N VAL A 239 7.58 -10.99 -18.56
CA VAL A 239 7.84 -10.11 -17.42
C VAL A 239 9.21 -9.47 -17.57
N THR A 240 9.27 -8.14 -17.41
CA THR A 240 10.51 -7.39 -17.33
C THR A 240 10.55 -6.58 -16.05
N LEU A 241 11.64 -6.68 -15.28
CA LEU A 241 11.90 -5.86 -14.10
C LEU A 241 12.99 -4.82 -14.40
N TYR A 242 12.65 -3.55 -14.19
CA TYR A 242 13.61 -2.46 -14.09
C TYR A 242 13.74 -2.06 -12.63
N TRP A 243 14.89 -2.36 -12.00
CA TRP A 243 15.16 -2.02 -10.61
C TRP A 243 16.33 -1.05 -10.49
N GLY A 244 16.03 0.16 -10.02
CA GLY A 244 16.99 1.25 -9.86
C GLY A 244 17.46 1.46 -8.42
N GLY A 245 18.76 1.69 -8.25
CA GLY A 245 19.41 2.21 -7.04
C GLY A 245 20.30 3.40 -7.39
N ARG A 246 20.69 4.21 -6.39
CA ARG A 246 21.68 5.30 -6.61
C ARG A 246 23.07 4.71 -6.80
N ARG A 247 23.34 3.57 -6.18
CA ARG A 247 24.62 2.86 -6.21
C ARG A 247 24.39 1.36 -6.38
N PRO A 248 25.35 0.58 -6.89
CA PRO A 248 25.20 -0.86 -7.05
C PRO A 248 24.81 -1.59 -5.75
N HIS A 249 25.31 -1.17 -4.58
CA HIS A 249 24.97 -1.79 -3.28
C HIS A 249 23.55 -1.47 -2.77
N ASP A 250 22.85 -0.52 -3.40
CA ASP A 250 21.44 -0.25 -3.07
C ASP A 250 20.54 -1.40 -3.56
N LEU A 251 21.03 -2.21 -4.51
CA LEU A 251 20.37 -3.43 -4.98
C LEU A 251 20.81 -4.61 -4.11
N TYR A 252 19.89 -5.51 -3.82
CA TYR A 252 20.09 -6.65 -2.93
C TYR A 252 19.33 -7.87 -3.45
N MET A 253 19.59 -9.07 -2.95
CA MET A 253 18.94 -10.30 -3.45
C MET A 253 19.08 -10.49 -4.98
N ASN A 254 20.27 -10.24 -5.54
CA ASN A 254 20.51 -10.33 -7.00
C ASN A 254 20.15 -11.69 -7.62
N ASP A 255 20.20 -12.78 -6.83
CA ASP A 255 19.80 -14.11 -7.31
C ASP A 255 18.31 -14.21 -7.66
N LEU A 256 17.49 -13.26 -7.20
CA LEU A 256 16.06 -13.16 -7.45
C LEU A 256 15.69 -12.03 -8.43
N ALA A 257 16.66 -11.24 -8.90
CA ALA A 257 16.46 -10.05 -9.73
C ALA A 257 16.66 -10.33 -11.23
#